data_AF-A0A6N6Z7F5-F1
#
_entry.id   AF-A0A6N6Z7F5-F1
#
_cell.length_a   1.000
_cell.length_b   1.000
_cell.length_c   1.000
_cell.angle_alpha   90.00
_cell.angle_beta   90.00
_cell.angle_gamma   90.00
#
_symmetry.space_group_name_H-M   'P 1'
#
loop_
_entity.id
_entity.type
_entity.pdbx_description
1 polymer ?
#
loop_
_entity_poly.entity_id
_entity_poly.type
_entity_poly.pdbx_seq_one_letter_code
_entity_poly.pdbx_strand_id
1 'polypeptide(L)'
;MSIKGKILTLSYRLRKARRVTSDSFYRLSAKATRSGFALSRYHRDLLALRGKFEGRTCFMVGNGPSVRFADLDSLKSEISFCFNRFYLAYGKTDFRPTFYLSSDRQMIADFGVEMVRVNDCPVFFSSSRVPRMKEQFLWFPNGNWPLQFQTWPFDGVCAGGTSPVAAIQLAYFLGMRHIYLYGVDHTVRNVQKVEGVTDVYRSYKGEGNHFLNNYYAGKCFLPPDMMMVEEAYAVCDEFLRAQGGWIKNATRNTYLPKIERVDFDAIGLPTRTLKH
;
A
#
# COMPACT_ATOMS: atom_id res chain seq x y z
N MET A 1 -32.19 9.52 -18.77
CA MET A 1 -31.32 9.11 -17.63
C MET A 1 -31.75 9.91 -16.40
N SER A 2 -32.41 9.28 -15.41
CA SER A 2 -33.12 10.02 -14.35
C SER A 2 -32.18 10.61 -13.28
N ILE A 3 -32.45 11.87 -12.93
CA ILE A 3 -31.81 12.67 -11.86
C ILE A 3 -31.76 11.91 -10.51
N LYS A 4 -32.67 10.94 -10.29
CA LYS A 4 -32.69 10.07 -9.10
C LYS A 4 -31.45 9.16 -8.97
N GLY A 5 -30.76 8.83 -10.07
CA GLY A 5 -29.54 8.01 -10.05
C GLY A 5 -28.29 8.75 -9.58
N LYS A 6 -28.24 10.09 -9.70
CA LYS A 6 -27.12 10.92 -9.24
C LYS A 6 -27.22 11.30 -7.75
N ILE A 7 -28.42 11.23 -7.16
CA ILE A 7 -28.67 11.61 -5.76
C ILE A 7 -28.34 10.46 -4.79
N LEU A 8 -28.43 9.20 -5.23
CA LEU A 8 -28.02 8.05 -4.40
C LEU A 8 -26.49 7.99 -4.17
N THR A 9 -25.68 8.48 -5.10
CA THR A 9 -24.21 8.49 -4.99
C THR A 9 -23.69 9.59 -4.06
N LEU A 10 -24.42 10.70 -3.89
CA LEU A 10 -24.02 11.81 -3.02
C LEU A 10 -24.49 11.61 -1.56
N SER A 11 -25.66 11.00 -1.36
CA SER A 11 -26.22 10.74 -0.01
C SER A 11 -25.57 9.56 0.70
N TYR A 12 -25.07 8.53 -0.02
CA TYR A 12 -24.25 7.45 0.54
C TYR A 12 -22.85 7.95 0.96
N ARG A 13 -22.29 8.92 0.22
CA ARG A 13 -21.00 9.57 0.56
C ARG A 13 -21.06 10.40 1.85
N LEU A 14 -22.26 10.74 2.35
CA LEU A 14 -22.45 11.66 3.47
C LEU A 14 -22.99 11.02 4.77
N ARG A 15 -23.20 9.70 4.86
CA ARG A 15 -23.68 9.08 6.11
C ARG A 15 -22.78 7.98 6.68
N LYS A 16 -22.15 8.37 7.80
CA LYS A 16 -21.89 7.60 9.02
C LYS A 16 -20.66 6.69 9.09
N ALA A 17 -19.52 7.21 8.65
CA ALA A 17 -18.26 6.94 9.35
C ALA A 17 -17.54 8.25 9.65
N ARG A 18 -17.69 8.79 10.86
CA ARG A 18 -16.81 9.86 11.38
C ARG A 18 -15.36 9.36 11.19
N ARG A 19 -14.59 10.05 10.37
CA ARG A 19 -13.18 9.74 10.09
C ARG A 19 -12.37 10.06 11.35
N VAL A 20 -11.31 9.31 11.63
CA VAL A 20 -10.45 9.64 12.76
C VAL A 20 -9.79 11.01 12.57
N THR A 21 -9.51 11.44 11.34
CA THR A 21 -9.06 12.80 11.05
C THR A 21 -10.09 13.89 11.44
N SER A 22 -11.37 13.55 11.59
CA SER A 22 -12.39 14.48 12.08
C SER A 22 -12.61 14.44 13.60
N ASP A 23 -11.94 13.52 14.30
CA ASP A 23 -11.90 13.43 15.76
C ASP A 23 -10.95 14.49 16.35
N SER A 24 -11.42 15.25 17.33
CA SER A 24 -10.65 16.35 17.93
C SER A 24 -9.41 15.86 18.67
N PHE A 25 -9.48 14.70 19.33
CA PHE A 25 -8.35 14.12 20.04
C PHE A 25 -7.26 13.66 19.07
N TYR A 26 -7.67 13.05 17.95
CA TYR A 26 -6.71 12.66 16.92
C TYR A 26 -6.01 13.89 16.30
N ARG A 27 -6.76 14.93 15.92
CA ARG A 27 -6.15 16.15 15.36
C ARG A 27 -5.16 16.80 16.32
N LEU A 28 -5.49 16.86 17.60
CA LEU A 28 -4.59 17.36 18.63
C LEU A 28 -3.32 16.49 18.71
N SER A 29 -3.49 15.17 18.71
CA SER A 29 -2.37 14.21 18.74
C SER A 29 -1.46 14.35 17.51
N ALA A 30 -2.04 14.45 16.31
CA ALA A 30 -1.31 14.62 15.06
C ALA A 30 -0.60 15.98 14.94
N LYS A 31 -1.15 17.03 15.58
CA LYS A 31 -0.45 18.32 15.71
C LYS A 31 0.72 18.21 16.68
N ALA A 32 0.54 17.54 17.81
CA ALA A 32 1.58 17.36 18.82
C ALA A 32 2.82 16.63 18.28
N THR A 33 2.65 15.68 17.35
CA THR A 33 3.78 14.92 16.79
C THR A 33 4.79 15.79 16.04
N ARG A 34 4.36 16.94 15.49
CA ARG A 34 5.27 17.90 14.84
C ARG A 34 6.25 18.54 15.82
N SER A 35 5.84 18.65 17.08
CA SER A 35 6.69 19.12 18.19
C SER A 35 7.40 17.97 18.91
N GLY A 36 7.38 16.75 18.36
CA GLY A 36 8.02 15.58 18.96
C GLY A 36 7.18 14.85 20.02
N PHE A 37 5.97 15.34 20.34
CA PHE A 37 5.13 14.75 21.37
C PHE A 37 4.09 13.79 20.77
N ALA A 38 3.89 12.64 21.40
CA ALA A 38 2.90 11.66 20.97
C ALA A 38 1.88 11.35 22.08
N LEU A 39 0.59 11.57 21.78
CA LEU A 39 -0.51 11.36 22.73
C LEU A 39 -1.19 9.99 22.59
N SER A 40 -0.78 9.18 21.62
CA SER A 40 -1.24 7.80 21.48
C SER A 40 -0.08 6.89 21.10
N ARG A 41 -0.22 5.58 21.38
CA ARG A 41 0.80 4.59 21.00
C ARG A 41 1.12 4.62 19.51
N TYR A 42 0.10 4.74 18.66
CA TYR A 42 0.29 4.78 17.21
C TYR A 42 1.12 5.98 16.77
N HIS A 43 0.89 7.15 17.38
CA HIS A 43 1.71 8.33 17.13
C HIS A 43 3.15 8.13 17.58
N ARG A 44 3.35 7.59 18.79
CA ARG A 44 4.68 7.39 19.38
C ARG A 44 5.49 6.38 18.59
N ASP A 45 4.90 5.22 18.34
CA ASP A 45 5.57 4.07 17.74
C ASP A 45 5.89 4.38 16.26
N LEU A 46 5.00 5.09 15.55
CA LEU A 46 5.30 5.58 14.20
C LEU A 46 6.35 6.69 14.19
N LEU A 47 6.25 7.66 15.11
CA LEU A 47 7.22 8.75 15.22
C LEU A 47 8.64 8.25 15.52
N ALA A 48 8.76 7.16 16.29
CA ALA A 48 10.02 6.49 16.57
C ALA A 48 10.70 5.87 15.33
N LEU A 49 10.02 5.82 14.18
CA LEU A 49 10.57 5.33 12.91
C LEU A 49 10.98 6.46 11.95
N ARG A 50 10.65 7.72 12.27
CA ARG A 50 10.94 8.87 11.41
C ARG A 50 12.43 8.94 11.09
N GLY A 51 12.75 9.02 9.79
CA GLY A 51 14.14 9.17 9.32
C GLY A 51 15.08 7.99 9.57
N LYS A 52 14.62 6.85 10.11
CA LYS A 52 15.51 5.70 10.42
C LYS A 52 16.15 5.04 9.20
N PHE A 53 15.65 5.35 8.01
CA PHE A 53 16.10 4.79 6.74
C PHE A 53 16.55 5.89 5.77
N GLU A 54 17.06 7.00 6.32
CA GLU A 54 17.60 8.10 5.52
C GLU A 54 18.71 7.63 4.56
N GLY A 55 18.63 8.10 3.31
CA GLY A 55 19.56 7.72 2.25
C GLY A 55 19.39 6.29 1.71
N ARG A 56 18.50 5.47 2.28
CA ARG A 56 18.28 4.10 1.82
C ARG A 56 17.30 4.05 0.63
N THR A 57 17.48 3.04 -0.21
CA THR A 57 16.56 2.66 -1.28
C THR A 57 15.64 1.55 -0.80
N CYS A 58 14.39 1.52 -1.27
CA CYS A 58 13.48 0.41 -0.97
C CYS A 58 12.71 -0.09 -2.18
N PHE A 59 12.21 -1.32 -2.07
CA PHE A 59 11.36 -1.98 -3.05
C PHE A 59 9.91 -2.03 -2.59
N MET A 60 9.00 -1.56 -3.43
CA MET A 60 7.57 -1.82 -3.30
C MET A 60 7.26 -3.11 -4.06
N VAL A 61 7.20 -4.23 -3.33
CA VAL A 61 6.96 -5.56 -3.89
C VAL A 61 5.45 -5.82 -3.91
N GLY A 62 4.86 -5.65 -5.09
CA GLY A 62 3.46 -5.88 -5.38
C GLY A 62 3.10 -7.36 -5.49
N ASN A 63 1.83 -7.60 -5.83
CA ASN A 63 1.25 -8.93 -5.97
C ASN A 63 0.90 -9.27 -7.44
N GLY A 64 1.37 -8.49 -8.41
CA GLY A 64 1.01 -8.67 -9.82
C GLY A 64 1.49 -10.02 -10.40
N PRO A 65 0.87 -10.49 -11.49
CA PRO A 65 1.14 -11.82 -12.05
C PRO A 65 2.56 -11.99 -12.61
N SER A 66 3.29 -10.91 -12.90
CA SER A 66 4.67 -10.98 -13.38
C SER A 66 5.72 -11.32 -12.31
N VAL A 67 5.35 -11.38 -11.03
CA VAL A 67 6.26 -11.73 -9.93
C VAL A 67 6.81 -13.14 -10.12
N ARG A 68 8.14 -13.28 -9.95
CA ARG A 68 8.86 -14.56 -10.02
C ARG A 68 9.53 -14.86 -8.69
N PHE A 69 9.46 -16.11 -8.21
CA PHE A 69 10.10 -16.50 -6.96
C PHE A 69 11.63 -16.27 -6.97
N ALA A 70 12.28 -16.52 -8.10
CA ALA A 70 13.73 -16.27 -8.25
C ALA A 70 14.10 -14.78 -8.05
N ASP A 71 13.26 -13.85 -8.53
CA ASP A 71 13.50 -12.42 -8.32
C ASP A 71 13.27 -12.05 -6.84
N LEU A 72 12.26 -12.64 -6.17
CA LEU A 72 12.02 -12.44 -4.75
C LEU A 72 13.21 -12.89 -3.90
N ASP A 73 13.84 -14.01 -4.27
CA ASP A 73 15.02 -14.52 -3.56
C ASP A 73 16.21 -13.56 -3.64
N SER A 74 16.37 -12.84 -4.76
CA SER A 74 17.39 -11.79 -4.93
C SER A 74 17.13 -10.55 -4.07
N LEU A 75 15.88 -10.31 -3.64
CA LEU A 75 15.50 -9.16 -2.83
C LEU A 75 15.61 -9.40 -1.31
N LYS A 76 16.03 -10.58 -0.86
CA LYS A 76 16.09 -10.97 0.57
C LYS A 76 16.88 -10.01 1.47
N SER A 77 17.88 -9.31 0.92
CA SER A 77 18.73 -8.36 1.66
C SER A 77 18.29 -6.91 1.49
N GLU A 78 17.25 -6.65 0.70
CA GLU A 78 16.80 -5.31 0.36
C GLU A 78 15.71 -4.81 1.29
N ILE A 79 15.68 -3.50 1.53
CA ILE A 79 14.56 -2.88 2.24
C ILE A 79 13.33 -2.99 1.35
N SER A 80 12.29 -3.63 1.85
CA SER A 80 11.12 -3.94 1.04
C SER A 80 9.82 -3.76 1.80
N PHE A 81 8.80 -3.32 1.06
CA PHE A 81 7.40 -3.30 1.47
C PHE A 81 6.65 -4.37 0.69
N CYS A 82 5.86 -5.18 1.39
CA CYS A 82 4.88 -6.06 0.78
C CYS A 82 3.47 -5.71 1.23
N PHE A 83 2.48 -6.16 0.44
CA PHE A 83 1.12 -5.67 0.57
C PHE A 83 0.08 -6.77 0.68
N ASN A 84 -0.97 -6.49 1.43
CA ASN A 84 -2.20 -7.29 1.47
C ASN A 84 -1.93 -8.78 1.70
N ARG A 85 -2.16 -9.65 0.71
CA ARG A 85 -1.99 -11.10 0.87
C ARG A 85 -0.71 -11.66 0.23
N PHE A 86 0.32 -10.83 0.10
CA PHE A 86 1.65 -11.27 -0.31
C PHE A 86 2.21 -12.42 0.55
N TYR A 87 1.87 -12.46 1.84
CA TYR A 87 2.28 -13.54 2.77
C TYR A 87 1.90 -14.96 2.29
N LEU A 88 0.95 -15.10 1.36
CA LEU A 88 0.63 -16.38 0.73
C LEU A 88 1.84 -16.97 -0.04
N ALA A 89 2.85 -16.17 -0.37
CA ALA A 89 4.08 -16.60 -1.02
C ALA A 89 5.05 -17.32 -0.07
N TYR A 90 4.90 -17.18 1.24
CA TYR A 90 5.93 -17.55 2.22
C TYR A 90 6.24 -19.05 2.29
N GLY A 91 5.34 -19.91 1.82
CA GLY A 91 5.60 -21.35 1.66
C GLY A 91 6.39 -21.72 0.40
N LYS A 92 6.73 -20.75 -0.46
CA LYS A 92 7.40 -20.95 -1.75
C LYS A 92 8.70 -20.14 -1.91
N THR A 93 9.03 -19.30 -0.93
CA THR A 93 10.26 -18.49 -0.90
C THR A 93 10.59 -18.11 0.54
N ASP A 94 11.89 -17.99 0.85
CA ASP A 94 12.34 -17.45 2.15
C ASP A 94 12.34 -15.91 2.17
N PHE A 95 11.95 -15.25 1.07
CA PHE A 95 11.83 -13.81 1.04
C PHE A 95 10.84 -13.32 2.11
N ARG A 96 11.30 -12.40 2.96
CA ARG A 96 10.49 -11.73 3.99
C ARG A 96 10.74 -10.22 3.89
N PRO A 97 9.68 -9.40 3.90
CA PRO A 97 9.82 -7.97 3.73
C PRO A 97 10.28 -7.29 5.01
N THR A 98 10.92 -6.13 4.86
CA THR A 98 11.25 -5.25 5.99
C THR A 98 10.00 -4.64 6.62
N PHE A 99 8.98 -4.37 5.81
CA PHE A 99 7.73 -3.78 6.22
C PHE A 99 6.54 -4.40 5.50
N TYR A 100 5.41 -4.48 6.18
CA TYR A 100 4.17 -4.95 5.58
C TYR A 100 3.11 -3.87 5.65
N LEU A 101 2.34 -3.64 4.58
CA LEU A 101 1.34 -2.57 4.58
C LEU A 101 0.03 -2.98 3.88
N SER A 102 -1.09 -2.59 4.46
CA SER A 102 -2.38 -2.58 3.75
C SER A 102 -3.11 -1.26 3.96
N SER A 103 -3.61 -0.70 2.86
CA SER A 103 -4.52 0.46 2.86
C SER A 103 -5.90 0.12 2.30
N ASP A 104 -6.10 -1.13 1.90
CA ASP A 104 -7.35 -1.62 1.36
C ASP A 104 -8.29 -1.99 2.51
N ARG A 105 -9.42 -1.30 2.57
CA ARG A 105 -10.42 -1.48 3.64
C ARG A 105 -10.91 -2.92 3.74
N GLN A 106 -11.15 -3.58 2.60
CA GLN A 106 -11.63 -4.94 2.58
C GLN A 106 -10.52 -5.89 3.03
N MET A 107 -9.30 -5.71 2.54
CA MET A 107 -8.17 -6.57 2.90
C MET A 107 -7.85 -6.50 4.39
N ILE A 108 -7.87 -5.30 4.98
CA ILE A 108 -7.70 -5.11 6.42
C ILE A 108 -8.83 -5.82 7.19
N ALA A 109 -10.08 -5.68 6.73
CA ALA A 109 -11.24 -6.26 7.41
C ALA A 109 -11.27 -7.80 7.32
N ASP A 110 -10.95 -8.37 6.16
CA ASP A 110 -11.04 -9.81 5.91
C ASP A 110 -9.79 -10.57 6.37
N PHE A 111 -8.60 -9.97 6.26
CA PHE A 111 -7.31 -10.67 6.42
C PHE A 111 -6.32 -9.95 7.36
N GLY A 112 -6.68 -8.81 7.94
CA GLY A 112 -5.74 -8.01 8.74
C GLY A 112 -5.13 -8.77 9.94
N VAL A 113 -5.92 -9.61 10.62
CA VAL A 113 -5.41 -10.46 11.71
C VAL A 113 -4.36 -11.46 11.21
N GLU A 114 -4.61 -12.09 10.06
CA GLU A 114 -3.66 -13.03 9.45
C GLU A 114 -2.37 -12.31 9.03
N MET A 115 -2.49 -11.12 8.42
CA MET A 115 -1.33 -10.30 8.07
C MET A 115 -0.44 -10.01 9.27
N VAL A 116 -1.03 -9.65 10.42
CA VAL A 116 -0.24 -9.34 11.62
C VAL A 116 0.38 -10.59 12.23
N ARG A 117 -0.31 -11.73 12.22
CA ARG A 117 0.20 -12.97 12.84
C ARG A 117 1.30 -13.66 12.04
N VAL A 118 1.25 -13.57 10.71
CA VAL A 118 2.20 -14.28 9.83
C VAL A 118 3.49 -13.48 9.61
N ASN A 119 3.48 -12.17 9.86
CA ASN A 119 4.63 -11.31 9.65
C ASN A 119 5.37 -11.02 10.95
N ASP A 120 6.67 -11.32 10.97
CA ASP A 120 7.58 -10.92 12.05
C ASP A 120 8.02 -9.45 11.93
N CYS A 121 7.79 -8.82 10.78
CA CYS A 121 8.13 -7.42 10.53
C CYS A 121 6.99 -6.46 10.93
N PRO A 122 7.27 -5.15 11.06
CA PRO A 122 6.23 -4.17 11.37
C PRO A 122 5.12 -4.15 10.31
N VAL A 123 3.88 -4.38 10.76
CA VAL A 123 2.67 -4.33 9.92
C VAL A 123 1.96 -2.99 10.09
N PHE A 124 1.74 -2.30 8.99
CA PHE A 124 1.11 -0.99 8.91
C PHE A 124 -0.28 -1.08 8.29
N PHE A 125 -1.26 -0.46 8.93
CA PHE A 125 -2.57 -0.24 8.36
C PHE A 125 -2.86 1.24 8.13
N SER A 126 -3.25 1.59 6.90
CA SER A 126 -3.78 2.91 6.57
C SER A 126 -5.29 2.84 6.33
N SER A 127 -6.06 3.43 7.24
CA SER A 127 -7.52 3.33 7.20
C SER A 127 -8.17 4.53 7.86
N SER A 128 -9.43 4.81 7.53
CA SER A 128 -10.18 5.95 8.08
C SER A 128 -10.42 5.85 9.58
N ARG A 129 -10.27 4.65 10.15
CA ARG A 129 -10.37 4.33 11.56
C ARG A 129 -9.33 3.29 11.94
N VAL A 130 -8.86 3.37 13.17
CA VAL A 130 -8.03 2.32 13.78
C VAL A 130 -8.77 0.97 13.68
N PRO A 131 -8.18 -0.05 13.05
CA PRO A 131 -8.74 -1.39 13.01
C PRO A 131 -8.96 -1.94 14.42
N ARG A 132 -10.11 -2.60 14.63
CA ARG A 132 -10.46 -3.20 15.93
C ARG A 132 -9.93 -4.63 15.98
N MET A 133 -8.71 -4.80 16.46
CA MET A 133 -8.09 -6.11 16.66
C MET A 133 -7.14 -6.09 17.86
N LYS A 134 -6.80 -7.27 18.41
CA LYS A 134 -5.96 -7.40 19.62
C LYS A 134 -4.48 -7.42 19.29
N GLU A 135 -4.17 -7.85 18.08
CA GLU A 135 -2.83 -7.97 17.52
C GLU A 135 -2.13 -6.59 17.44
N GLN A 136 -0.80 -6.60 17.49
CA GLN A 136 -0.01 -5.37 17.47
C GLN A 136 0.29 -4.94 16.03
N PHE A 137 -0.09 -3.71 15.70
CA PHE A 137 0.15 -3.12 14.39
C PHE A 137 0.41 -1.62 14.54
N LEU A 138 1.04 -1.04 13.51
CA LEU A 138 1.19 0.40 13.34
C LEU A 138 0.04 0.93 12.50
N TRP A 139 -0.40 2.15 12.81
CA TRP A 139 -1.56 2.74 12.13
C TRP A 139 -1.39 4.22 11.88
N PHE A 140 -1.90 4.66 10.74
CA PHE A 140 -2.02 6.05 10.37
C PHE A 140 -3.28 6.24 9.51
N PRO A 141 -3.89 7.43 9.52
CA PRO A 141 -5.14 7.66 8.81
C PRO A 141 -4.94 7.62 7.29
N ASN A 142 -6.02 7.26 6.59
CA ASN A 142 -6.12 7.50 5.16
C ASN A 142 -6.58 8.94 4.87
N GLY A 143 -6.11 9.45 3.74
CA GLY A 143 -6.36 10.77 3.18
C GLY A 143 -7.45 10.77 2.12
N ASN A 144 -7.60 11.89 1.45
CA ASN A 144 -8.58 12.10 0.38
C ASN A 144 -7.97 12.02 -1.01
N TRP A 145 -8.84 11.78 -1.99
CA TRP A 145 -8.58 12.06 -3.40
C TRP A 145 -9.11 13.46 -3.77
N PRO A 146 -8.45 14.24 -4.65
CA PRO A 146 -7.21 13.95 -5.37
C PRO A 146 -6.00 13.79 -4.46
N LEU A 147 -5.01 13.00 -4.88
CA LEU A 147 -3.79 12.77 -4.10
C LEU A 147 -3.00 14.08 -3.95
N GLN A 148 -2.74 14.46 -2.70
CA GLN A 148 -1.71 15.43 -2.33
C GLN A 148 -0.66 14.69 -1.52
N PHE A 149 0.59 14.71 -1.94
CA PHE A 149 1.66 13.95 -1.28
C PHE A 149 1.78 14.39 0.19
N GLN A 150 1.63 13.44 1.12
CA GLN A 150 1.81 13.71 2.54
C GLN A 150 3.23 13.35 2.97
N THR A 151 3.96 14.35 3.49
CA THR A 151 5.27 14.14 4.15
C THR A 151 5.12 13.70 5.61
N TRP A 152 3.92 13.89 6.17
CA TRP A 152 3.57 13.57 7.55
C TRP A 152 2.39 12.59 7.54
N PRO A 153 2.59 11.29 7.85
CA PRO A 153 1.55 10.26 7.69
C PRO A 153 0.32 10.51 8.58
N PHE A 154 0.50 11.30 9.64
CA PHE A 154 -0.57 11.66 10.56
C PHE A 154 -1.62 12.60 9.95
N ASP A 155 -1.32 13.27 8.84
CA ASP A 155 -2.25 14.18 8.16
C ASP A 155 -3.26 13.44 7.25
N GLY A 156 -3.03 12.15 7.01
CA GLY A 156 -3.90 11.30 6.19
C GLY A 156 -3.31 11.02 4.83
N VAL A 157 -2.70 9.83 4.67
CA VAL A 157 -2.08 9.45 3.38
C VAL A 157 -3.11 9.06 2.34
N CYS A 158 -3.01 9.59 1.13
CA CYS A 158 -3.88 9.12 0.06
C CYS A 158 -3.34 7.80 -0.50
N ALA A 159 -4.16 6.75 -0.52
CA ALA A 159 -3.75 5.47 -1.10
C ALA A 159 -3.80 5.45 -2.64
N GLY A 160 -4.37 6.47 -3.31
CA GLY A 160 -4.37 6.51 -4.78
C GLY A 160 -4.91 5.27 -5.48
N GLY A 161 -5.82 4.51 -4.83
CA GLY A 161 -6.34 3.25 -5.37
C GLY A 161 -5.45 2.01 -5.17
N THR A 162 -4.27 2.13 -4.53
CA THR A 162 -3.36 0.98 -4.32
C THR A 162 -2.45 1.13 -3.08
N SER A 163 -2.19 0.04 -2.35
CA SER A 163 -1.37 0.10 -1.11
C SER A 163 0.08 0.59 -1.27
N PRO A 164 0.79 0.30 -2.37
CA PRO A 164 2.11 0.89 -2.63
C PRO A 164 2.16 2.42 -2.58
N VAL A 165 1.12 3.14 -3.02
CA VAL A 165 1.11 4.62 -2.99
C VAL A 165 1.05 5.16 -1.55
N ALA A 166 0.32 4.48 -0.66
CA ALA A 166 0.35 4.79 0.77
C ALA A 166 1.73 4.50 1.37
N ALA A 167 2.37 3.41 0.94
CA ALA A 167 3.71 3.03 1.39
C ALA A 167 4.81 3.96 0.89
N ILE A 168 4.68 4.56 -0.30
CA ILE A 168 5.62 5.58 -0.80
C ILE A 168 5.65 6.81 0.11
N GLN A 169 4.48 7.31 0.53
CA GLN A 169 4.39 8.43 1.48
C GLN A 169 4.96 8.05 2.86
N LEU A 170 4.72 6.82 3.31
CA LEU A 170 5.35 6.31 4.53
C LEU A 170 6.87 6.20 4.38
N ALA A 171 7.38 5.68 3.26
CA ALA A 171 8.80 5.53 2.99
C ALA A 171 9.52 6.89 3.01
N TYR A 172 8.88 7.94 2.48
CA TYR A 172 9.38 9.31 2.60
C TYR A 172 9.54 9.73 4.06
N PHE A 173 8.53 9.49 4.89
CA PHE A 173 8.58 9.78 6.33
C PHE A 173 9.68 8.99 7.06
N LEU A 174 9.95 7.76 6.62
CA LEU A 174 11.05 6.94 7.13
C LEU A 174 12.44 7.40 6.65
N GLY A 175 12.53 8.37 5.73
CA GLY A 175 13.78 8.95 5.23
C GLY A 175 14.20 8.47 3.82
N MET A 176 13.45 7.54 3.22
CA MET A 176 13.78 7.00 1.90
C MET A 176 13.29 7.92 0.79
N ARG A 177 14.09 8.05 -0.28
CA ARG A 177 13.77 8.90 -1.44
C ARG A 177 13.83 8.16 -2.77
N HIS A 178 14.54 7.03 -2.80
CA HIS A 178 14.72 6.19 -3.98
C HIS A 178 13.89 4.91 -3.82
N ILE A 179 13.01 4.65 -4.79
CA ILE A 179 12.03 3.57 -4.70
C ILE A 179 11.98 2.78 -6.00
N TYR A 180 12.16 1.47 -5.90
CA TYR A 180 11.85 0.55 -6.98
C TYR A 180 10.45 -0.04 -6.82
N LEU A 181 9.71 -0.16 -7.93
CA LEU A 181 8.49 -0.96 -8.00
C LEU A 181 8.84 -2.33 -8.59
N TYR A 182 8.36 -3.41 -7.99
CA TYR A 182 8.46 -4.76 -8.55
C TYR A 182 7.13 -5.50 -8.33
N GLY A 183 6.66 -6.28 -9.31
CA GLY A 183 5.33 -6.91 -9.24
C GLY A 183 4.17 -5.93 -9.33
N VAL A 184 4.38 -4.77 -9.99
CA VAL A 184 3.37 -3.74 -10.25
C VAL A 184 3.03 -3.76 -11.74
N ASP A 185 2.27 -4.77 -12.16
CA ASP A 185 1.91 -5.02 -13.55
C ASP A 185 0.94 -3.99 -14.13
N HIS A 186 0.17 -3.31 -13.27
CA HIS A 186 -0.80 -2.28 -13.66
C HIS A 186 -1.85 -2.75 -14.68
N THR A 187 -2.39 -3.95 -14.47
CA THR A 187 -3.44 -4.52 -15.32
C THR A 187 -4.45 -5.28 -14.48
N VAL A 188 -5.73 -5.20 -14.84
CA VAL A 188 -6.81 -6.04 -14.31
C VAL A 188 -7.53 -6.67 -15.49
N ARG A 189 -7.66 -7.99 -15.46
CA ARG A 189 -8.27 -8.83 -16.49
C ARG A 189 -9.26 -9.79 -15.83
N ASN A 190 -10.18 -10.34 -16.63
CA ASN A 190 -11.05 -11.44 -16.20
C ASN A 190 -11.85 -11.16 -14.91
N VAL A 191 -12.32 -9.91 -14.74
CA VAL A 191 -13.21 -9.53 -13.64
C VAL A 191 -14.65 -9.38 -14.14
N GLN A 192 -15.60 -9.87 -13.36
CA GLN A 192 -17.03 -9.83 -13.66
C GLN A 192 -17.77 -9.18 -12.50
N LYS A 193 -18.70 -8.29 -12.82
CA LYS A 193 -19.58 -7.66 -11.83
C LYS A 193 -20.58 -8.70 -11.31
N VAL A 194 -20.80 -8.71 -10.01
CA VAL A 194 -21.81 -9.57 -9.36
C VAL A 194 -23.11 -8.79 -9.24
N GLU A 195 -24.16 -9.30 -9.86
CA GLU A 195 -25.50 -8.71 -9.80
C GLU A 195 -26.10 -8.81 -8.39
N GLY A 196 -26.93 -7.83 -8.04
CA GLY A 196 -27.64 -7.78 -6.75
C GLY A 196 -26.80 -7.41 -5.52
N VAL A 197 -25.49 -7.13 -5.67
CA VAL A 197 -24.64 -6.69 -4.54
C VAL A 197 -24.75 -5.18 -4.33
N THR A 198 -25.10 -4.77 -3.10
CA THR A 198 -25.22 -3.36 -2.70
C THR A 198 -23.93 -2.77 -2.16
N ASP A 199 -23.04 -3.59 -1.60
CA ASP A 199 -21.72 -3.16 -1.15
C ASP A 199 -20.79 -3.02 -2.36
N VAL A 200 -20.53 -1.77 -2.77
CA VAL A 200 -19.66 -1.45 -3.89
C VAL A 200 -18.26 -2.05 -3.72
N TYR A 201 -17.75 -2.18 -2.48
CA TYR A 201 -16.43 -2.75 -2.23
C TYR A 201 -16.37 -4.26 -2.51
N ARG A 202 -17.52 -4.94 -2.64
CA ARG A 202 -17.64 -6.39 -2.82
C ARG A 202 -18.45 -6.74 -4.07
N SER A 203 -18.30 -5.94 -5.13
CA SER A 203 -19.20 -5.99 -6.29
C SER A 203 -18.64 -6.74 -7.52
N TYR A 204 -17.41 -7.26 -7.46
CA TYR A 204 -16.78 -8.01 -8.56
C TYR A 204 -16.15 -9.31 -8.09
N LYS A 205 -16.02 -10.28 -9.00
CA LYS A 205 -15.21 -11.50 -8.83
C LYS A 205 -14.25 -11.65 -10.02
N GLY A 206 -13.14 -12.35 -9.81
CA GLY A 206 -12.15 -12.63 -10.85
C GLY A 206 -10.86 -13.18 -10.26
N GLU A 207 -10.09 -13.87 -11.09
CA GLU A 207 -8.82 -14.51 -10.72
C GLU A 207 -7.75 -14.20 -11.80
N GLY A 208 -6.49 -14.57 -11.54
CA GLY A 208 -5.37 -14.36 -12.47
C GLY A 208 -4.80 -12.94 -12.49
N ASN A 209 -5.26 -12.07 -11.61
CA ASN A 209 -4.71 -10.71 -11.41
C ASN A 209 -3.56 -10.65 -10.39
N HIS A 210 -3.20 -11.79 -9.82
CA HIS A 210 -2.13 -11.92 -8.85
C HIS A 210 -1.28 -13.15 -9.19
N PHE A 211 0.01 -13.15 -8.79
CA PHE A 211 0.91 -14.30 -9.03
C PHE A 211 0.56 -15.55 -8.21
N LEU A 212 -0.31 -15.41 -7.22
CA LEU A 212 -0.81 -16.52 -6.40
C LEU A 212 -2.30 -16.75 -6.64
N ASN A 213 -2.65 -18.03 -6.76
CA ASN A 213 -4.03 -18.47 -6.90
C ASN A 213 -4.84 -18.21 -5.62
N ASN A 214 -6.16 -18.10 -5.77
CA ASN A 214 -7.11 -17.96 -4.66
C ASN A 214 -6.80 -16.73 -3.78
N TYR A 215 -6.27 -15.67 -4.39
CA TYR A 215 -5.86 -14.45 -3.69
C TYR A 215 -7.03 -13.78 -2.98
N TYR A 216 -8.26 -13.90 -3.48
CA TYR A 216 -9.43 -13.35 -2.78
C TYR A 216 -10.17 -14.35 -1.89
N ALA A 217 -9.70 -15.61 -1.79
CA ALA A 217 -10.40 -16.67 -1.05
C ALA A 217 -11.88 -16.81 -1.45
N GLY A 218 -12.18 -16.69 -2.75
CA GLY A 218 -13.54 -16.70 -3.29
C GLY A 218 -14.42 -15.48 -2.96
N LYS A 219 -13.91 -14.50 -2.20
CA LYS A 219 -14.64 -13.28 -1.85
C LYS A 219 -14.70 -12.31 -3.04
N CYS A 220 -15.80 -11.58 -3.15
CA CYS A 220 -15.89 -10.46 -4.10
C CYS A 220 -15.00 -9.29 -3.65
N PHE A 221 -14.57 -8.46 -4.59
CA PHE A 221 -13.74 -7.28 -4.37
C PHE A 221 -14.19 -6.11 -5.27
N LEU A 222 -13.51 -4.97 -5.16
CA LEU A 222 -13.62 -3.84 -6.08
C LEU A 222 -12.30 -3.73 -6.85
N PRO A 223 -12.29 -3.91 -8.19
CA PRO A 223 -11.08 -3.70 -8.96
C PRO A 223 -10.64 -2.23 -8.85
N PRO A 224 -9.32 -1.96 -8.76
CA PRO A 224 -8.83 -0.59 -8.74
C PRO A 224 -9.08 0.11 -10.08
N ASP A 225 -9.27 1.43 -10.02
CA ASP A 225 -9.28 2.29 -11.20
C ASP A 225 -7.83 2.55 -11.64
N MET A 226 -7.43 1.96 -12.78
CA MET A 226 -6.04 2.03 -13.24
C MET A 226 -5.60 3.45 -13.60
N MET A 227 -6.48 4.29 -14.14
CA MET A 227 -6.11 5.68 -14.44
C MET A 227 -5.83 6.46 -13.15
N MET A 228 -6.65 6.26 -12.12
CA MET A 228 -6.43 6.85 -10.80
C MET A 228 -5.13 6.35 -10.16
N VAL A 229 -4.84 5.05 -10.28
CA VAL A 229 -3.60 4.45 -9.75
C VAL A 229 -2.36 4.99 -10.47
N GLU A 230 -2.39 5.10 -11.80
CA GLU A 230 -1.30 5.63 -12.60
C GLU A 230 -1.00 7.09 -12.23
N GLU A 231 -2.05 7.91 -12.11
CA GLU A 231 -1.91 9.30 -11.71
C GLU A 231 -1.33 9.44 -10.30
N ALA A 232 -1.76 8.57 -9.37
CA ALA A 232 -1.22 8.56 -8.02
C ALA A 232 0.27 8.25 -7.98
N TYR A 233 0.75 7.29 -8.79
CA TYR A 233 2.18 7.02 -8.92
C TYR A 233 2.93 8.22 -9.52
N ALA A 234 2.38 8.85 -10.56
CA ALA A 234 3.00 10.00 -11.21
C ALA A 234 3.20 11.18 -10.23
N VAL A 235 2.17 11.53 -9.46
CA VAL A 235 2.27 12.59 -8.43
C VAL A 235 3.30 12.24 -7.36
N CYS A 236 3.40 10.96 -6.98
CA CYS A 236 4.43 10.51 -6.04
C CYS A 236 5.84 10.60 -6.61
N ASP A 237 6.06 10.23 -7.88
CA ASP A 237 7.37 10.32 -8.53
C ASP A 237 7.80 11.78 -8.73
N GLU A 238 6.89 12.64 -9.20
CA GLU A 238 7.12 14.08 -9.35
C GLU A 238 7.56 14.70 -8.02
N PHE A 239 6.83 14.42 -6.94
CA PHE A 239 7.19 14.90 -5.61
C PHE A 239 8.57 14.38 -5.18
N LEU A 240 8.85 13.08 -5.34
CA LEU A 240 10.15 12.52 -4.94
C LEU A 240 11.31 13.12 -5.75
N ARG A 241 11.15 13.31 -7.06
CA ARG A 241 12.15 13.96 -7.92
C ARG A 241 12.43 15.39 -7.49
N ALA A 242 11.39 16.16 -7.15
CA ALA A 242 11.55 17.50 -6.58
C ALA A 242 12.27 17.50 -5.21
N GLN A 243 12.45 16.33 -4.58
CA GLN A 243 13.15 16.11 -3.32
C GLN A 243 14.47 15.34 -3.49
N GLY A 244 14.99 15.24 -4.71
CA GLY A 244 16.24 14.53 -5.03
C GLY A 244 16.12 13.00 -5.03
N GLY A 245 14.90 12.47 -5.09
CA GLY A 245 14.57 11.05 -5.16
C GLY A 245 14.00 10.61 -6.51
N TRP A 246 13.44 9.41 -6.56
CA TRP A 246 12.72 8.88 -7.74
C TRP A 246 11.95 7.61 -7.41
N ILE A 247 11.00 7.29 -8.29
CA ILE A 247 10.37 5.98 -8.45
C ILE A 247 10.78 5.40 -9.79
N LYS A 248 11.28 4.16 -9.79
CA LYS A 248 11.58 3.40 -11.01
C LYS A 248 10.86 2.07 -11.01
N ASN A 249 10.29 1.67 -12.14
CA ASN A 249 9.57 0.41 -12.26
C ASN A 249 10.48 -0.69 -12.82
N ALA A 250 10.85 -1.63 -11.94
CA ALA A 250 11.64 -2.82 -12.23
C ALA A 250 10.76 -4.06 -12.51
N THR A 251 9.44 -3.89 -12.59
CA THR A 251 8.52 -4.99 -12.93
C THR A 251 8.78 -5.43 -14.37
N ARG A 252 9.04 -6.72 -14.59
CA ARG A 252 9.39 -7.26 -15.91
C ARG A 252 8.32 -6.97 -16.95
N ASN A 253 7.06 -7.25 -16.63
CA ASN A 253 5.91 -6.96 -17.48
C ASN A 253 4.96 -6.00 -16.76
N THR A 254 4.90 -4.75 -17.22
CA THR A 254 4.05 -3.72 -16.62
C THR A 254 3.44 -2.84 -17.68
N TYR A 255 2.20 -2.40 -17.42
CA TYR A 255 1.42 -1.46 -18.21
C TYR A 255 1.35 -0.08 -17.54
N LEU A 256 2.31 0.27 -16.69
CA LEU A 256 2.41 1.57 -16.01
C LEU A 256 3.39 2.51 -16.75
N PRO A 257 2.94 3.31 -17.74
CA PRO A 257 3.82 4.11 -18.59
C PRO A 257 4.41 5.35 -17.91
N LYS A 258 3.72 5.95 -16.92
CA LYS A 258 4.17 7.22 -16.30
C LYS A 258 5.36 7.09 -15.35
N ILE A 259 5.80 5.87 -15.05
CA ILE A 259 6.96 5.63 -14.19
C ILE A 259 8.12 5.11 -15.03
N GLU A 260 9.27 5.77 -14.92
CA GLU A 260 10.51 5.40 -15.59
C GLU A 260 10.83 3.91 -15.34
N ARG A 261 11.11 3.16 -16.41
CA ARG A 261 11.45 1.75 -16.32
C ARG A 261 12.94 1.55 -16.02
N VAL A 262 13.24 0.48 -15.32
CA VAL A 262 14.60 -0.05 -15.16
C VAL A 262 14.56 -1.56 -15.41
N ASP A 263 15.61 -2.12 -15.98
CA ASP A 263 15.75 -3.58 -16.03
C ASP A 263 16.04 -4.11 -14.62
N PHE A 264 15.30 -5.14 -14.19
CA PHE A 264 15.47 -5.76 -12.88
C PHE A 264 16.88 -6.31 -12.72
N ASP A 265 17.41 -6.95 -13.78
CA ASP A 265 18.72 -7.61 -13.74
C ASP A 265 19.89 -6.60 -13.78
N ALA A 266 19.61 -5.34 -14.13
CA ALA A 266 20.58 -4.25 -14.11
C ALA A 266 20.65 -3.53 -12.75
N ILE A 267 19.76 -3.86 -11.80
CA ILE A 267 19.84 -3.33 -10.44
C ILE A 267 21.00 -4.04 -9.75
N GLY A 268 22.00 -3.28 -9.29
CA GLY A 268 23.19 -3.78 -8.59
C GLY A 268 22.87 -4.36 -7.20
N LEU A 269 22.07 -5.42 -7.16
CA LEU A 269 21.71 -6.15 -5.96
C LEU A 269 22.94 -6.89 -5.41
N PRO A 270 23.12 -6.97 -4.08
CA PRO A 270 24.22 -7.73 -3.49
C PRO A 270 24.12 -9.20 -3.91
N THR A 271 25.12 -9.69 -4.65
CA THR A 271 25.20 -11.13 -4.96
C THR A 271 25.53 -11.89 -3.68
N ARG A 272 24.62 -12.77 -3.25
CA ARG A 272 24.96 -13.76 -2.21
C ARG A 272 25.91 -14.77 -2.85
N THR A 273 27.18 -14.74 -2.45
CA THR A 273 28.05 -15.91 -2.60
C THR A 273 27.45 -16.99 -1.70
N LEU A 274 26.78 -17.97 -2.30
CA LEU A 274 26.40 -19.19 -1.58
C LEU A 274 27.71 -19.84 -1.13
N LYS A 275 28.05 -19.72 0.15
CA LYS A 275 29.02 -20.63 0.74
C LYS A 275 28.35 -22.00 0.77
N HIS A 276 28.82 -22.90 -0.10
CA HIS A 276 28.50 -24.32 -0.09
C HIS A 276 28.86 -24.95 1.26
#